data_AF-A0A2U3LF45-F1
#
_entry.id   AF-A0A2U3LF45-F1
#
_cell.length_a   1.000
_cell.length_b   1.000
_cell.length_c   1.000
_cell.angle_alpha   90.00
_cell.angle_beta   90.00
_cell.angle_gamma   90.00
#
_symmetry.space_group_name_H-M   'P 1'
#
loop_
_entity.id
_entity.type
_entity.pdbx_description
1 polymer ?
#
loop_
_entity_poly.entity_id
_entity_poly.type
_entity_poly.pdbx_seq_one_letter_code
_entity_poly.pdbx_strand_id
1 'polypeptide(L)'
;MDDEVLLKLVQGYTKESGVRNLERQVANLCRKIAIRWVKKEWEPHTLTNEDLETALGVPRYHFQVAAKAPEIGAVTGLAFTEVGGVVLTVEVTPLPGKGRLTLTGQLGDVMKESAQAAWTFIRAYALELGIEEDFYDRTDLHIHVPEGAIPKDGPSAGVTMATAMASALSKRSVRADLAMTGEITLRGNVLPIGGVKEKVLAAHRAGIKVVLLPEENRKDLEDVPENVRKVMEFHFMSRIEEVLKLALLPLAHSDEVPEENSLSGHSVYAQEGIPVTDPEPEEPPVWKS
;
A
#
# COMPACT_ATOMS: atom_id res chain seq x y z
N MET A 1 -31.49 8.83 -1.31
CA MET A 1 -30.17 8.17 -1.38
C MET A 1 -29.42 8.69 -0.19
N ASP A 2 -28.97 7.79 0.66
CA ASP A 2 -28.32 8.16 1.91
C ASP A 2 -26.82 8.39 1.71
N ASP A 3 -26.19 9.09 2.65
CA ASP A 3 -24.78 9.48 2.56
C ASP A 3 -23.84 8.27 2.41
N GLU A 4 -24.15 7.15 3.04
CA GLU A 4 -23.38 5.90 2.95
C GLU A 4 -23.37 5.35 1.51
N VAL A 5 -24.52 5.42 0.83
CA VAL A 5 -24.71 4.92 -0.53
C VAL A 5 -24.04 5.86 -1.54
N LEU A 6 -24.10 7.17 -1.30
CA LEU A 6 -23.34 8.16 -2.06
C LEU A 6 -21.83 7.94 -1.90
N LEU A 7 -21.37 7.66 -0.68
CA LEU A 7 -19.96 7.38 -0.39
C LEU A 7 -19.49 6.11 -1.12
N LYS A 8 -20.30 5.03 -1.12
CA LYS A 8 -20.02 3.81 -1.88
C LYS A 8 -19.98 4.08 -3.39
N LEU A 9 -20.83 4.97 -3.92
CA LEU A 9 -20.79 5.38 -5.31
C LEU A 9 -19.46 6.07 -5.66
N VAL A 10 -19.06 7.04 -4.83
CA VAL A 10 -17.79 7.76 -4.98
C VAL A 10 -16.60 6.79 -4.90
N GLN A 11 -16.55 5.96 -3.87
CA GLN A 11 -15.41 5.07 -3.63
C GLN A 11 -15.35 3.89 -4.62
N GLY A 12 -16.49 3.28 -4.93
CA GLY A 12 -16.53 2.03 -5.72
C GLY A 12 -16.59 2.23 -7.23
N TYR A 13 -17.07 3.38 -7.71
CA TYR A 13 -17.43 3.57 -9.13
C TYR A 13 -16.80 4.82 -9.76
N THR A 14 -16.02 5.59 -9.00
CA THR A 14 -15.27 6.75 -9.49
C THR A 14 -13.81 6.72 -9.02
N LYS A 15 -12.91 7.29 -9.82
CA LYS A 15 -11.49 7.52 -9.49
C LYS A 15 -11.06 8.83 -10.13
N GLU A 16 -11.26 9.94 -9.42
CA GLU A 16 -10.97 11.30 -9.87
C GLU A 16 -10.84 12.27 -8.68
N SER A 17 -10.17 13.41 -8.90
CA SER A 17 -10.13 14.53 -7.94
C SER A 17 -11.35 15.45 -8.01
N GLY A 18 -12.13 15.38 -9.11
CA GLY A 18 -13.33 16.19 -9.34
C GLY A 18 -14.62 15.39 -9.12
N VAL A 19 -15.72 15.83 -9.74
CA VAL A 19 -17.04 15.17 -9.65
C VAL A 19 -17.65 14.82 -11.01
N ARG A 20 -16.86 14.85 -12.09
CA ARG A 20 -17.37 14.69 -13.46
C ARG A 20 -17.75 13.23 -13.75
N ASN A 21 -16.91 12.29 -13.35
CA ASN A 21 -17.24 10.87 -13.40
C ASN A 21 -18.36 10.54 -12.41
N LEU A 22 -18.38 11.16 -11.23
CA LEU A 22 -19.48 11.02 -10.27
C LEU A 22 -20.82 11.43 -10.89
N GLU A 23 -20.90 12.61 -11.50
CA GLU A 23 -22.09 13.08 -12.21
C GLU A 23 -22.53 12.07 -13.29
N ARG A 24 -21.59 11.55 -14.07
CA ARG A 24 -21.85 10.53 -15.08
C ARG A 24 -22.39 9.24 -14.46
N GLN A 25 -21.86 8.79 -13.33
CA GLN A 25 -22.35 7.58 -12.66
C GLN A 25 -23.73 7.80 -12.05
N VAL A 26 -24.00 8.97 -11.45
CA VAL A 26 -25.35 9.34 -10.97
C VAL A 26 -26.34 9.33 -12.14
N ALA A 27 -25.99 9.94 -13.28
CA ALA A 27 -26.85 9.93 -14.47
C ALA A 27 -27.07 8.52 -15.05
N ASN A 28 -26.07 7.64 -14.95
CA ASN A 28 -26.19 6.24 -15.35
C ASN A 28 -27.12 5.46 -14.40
N LEU A 29 -26.98 5.66 -13.09
CA LEU A 29 -27.84 5.08 -12.06
C LEU A 29 -29.30 5.49 -12.27
N CYS A 30 -29.57 6.79 -12.45
CA CYS A 30 -30.91 7.30 -12.74
C CYS A 30 -31.52 6.66 -14.00
N ARG A 31 -30.75 6.53 -15.09
CA ARG A 31 -31.22 5.87 -16.32
C ARG A 31 -31.57 4.41 -16.10
N LYS A 32 -30.76 3.66 -15.35
CA LYS A 32 -31.02 2.24 -15.08
C LYS A 32 -32.25 2.04 -14.21
N ILE A 33 -32.44 2.88 -13.20
CA ILE A 33 -33.65 2.87 -12.36
C ILE A 33 -34.89 3.21 -13.20
N ALA A 34 -34.82 4.24 -14.04
CA ALA A 34 -35.92 4.61 -14.93
C ALA A 34 -36.32 3.48 -15.89
N ILE A 35 -35.36 2.72 -16.41
CA ILE A 35 -35.64 1.53 -17.24
C ILE A 35 -36.39 0.46 -16.42
N ARG A 36 -35.96 0.19 -15.19
CA ARG A 36 -36.62 -0.79 -14.31
C ARG A 36 -38.03 -0.36 -13.90
N TRP A 37 -38.22 0.93 -13.65
CA TRP A 37 -39.53 1.53 -13.38
C TRP A 37 -40.51 1.27 -14.52
N VAL A 38 -40.09 1.53 -15.76
CA VAL A 38 -40.93 1.27 -16.96
C VAL A 38 -41.26 -0.22 -17.11
N LYS A 39 -40.32 -1.11 -16.74
CA LYS A 39 -40.53 -2.56 -16.74
C LYS A 39 -41.36 -3.09 -15.56
N LYS A 40 -41.74 -2.23 -14.60
CA LYS A 40 -42.40 -2.61 -13.33
C LYS A 40 -41.55 -3.57 -12.47
N GLU A 41 -40.23 -3.48 -12.60
CA GLU A 41 -39.24 -4.23 -11.83
C GLU A 41 -38.64 -3.37 -10.69
N TRP A 42 -39.26 -2.24 -10.37
CA TRP A 42 -38.78 -1.28 -9.38
C TRP A 42 -39.94 -0.60 -8.65
N GLU A 43 -39.85 -0.55 -7.32
CA GLU A 43 -40.74 0.25 -6.48
C GLU A 43 -39.97 1.44 -5.89
N PRO A 44 -40.57 2.62 -5.70
CA PRO A 44 -39.85 3.79 -5.24
C PRO A 44 -39.47 3.61 -3.76
N HIS A 45 -38.17 3.57 -3.48
CA HIS A 45 -37.63 3.52 -2.13
C HIS A 45 -36.27 4.23 -2.08
N THR A 46 -35.73 4.40 -0.86
CA THR A 46 -34.38 4.93 -0.67
C THR A 46 -33.36 3.93 -1.18
N LEU A 47 -32.53 4.36 -2.15
CA LEU A 47 -31.49 3.50 -2.73
C LEU A 47 -30.58 2.91 -1.67
N THR A 48 -30.33 1.61 -1.79
CA THR A 48 -29.44 0.83 -0.94
C THR A 48 -28.13 0.49 -1.65
N ASN A 49 -27.18 -0.05 -0.89
CA ASN A 49 -25.90 -0.54 -1.41
C ASN A 49 -26.05 -1.70 -2.41
N GLU A 50 -27.11 -2.51 -2.29
CA GLU A 50 -27.42 -3.63 -3.19
C GLU A 50 -28.02 -3.13 -4.52
N ASP A 51 -28.87 -2.11 -4.47
CA ASP A 51 -29.40 -1.47 -5.68
C ASP A 51 -28.30 -0.89 -6.57
N LEU A 52 -27.27 -0.34 -5.91
CA LEU A 52 -26.11 0.24 -6.56
C LEU A 52 -25.32 -0.80 -7.35
N GLU A 53 -25.09 -1.98 -6.76
CA GLU A 53 -24.41 -3.11 -7.43
C GLU A 53 -25.28 -3.73 -8.51
N THR A 54 -26.58 -3.90 -8.23
CA THR A 54 -27.52 -4.46 -9.20
C THR A 54 -27.68 -3.53 -10.42
N ALA A 55 -27.58 -2.22 -10.23
CA ALA A 55 -27.64 -1.24 -11.29
C ALA A 55 -26.29 -1.10 -12.01
N LEU A 56 -25.20 -0.76 -11.32
CA LEU A 56 -23.92 -0.39 -11.93
C LEU A 56 -22.97 -1.58 -12.15
N GLY A 57 -23.31 -2.76 -11.63
CA GLY A 57 -22.42 -3.93 -11.55
C GLY A 57 -21.58 -3.90 -10.28
N VAL A 58 -20.69 -4.88 -10.11
CA VAL A 58 -19.75 -4.89 -8.98
C VAL A 58 -18.89 -3.61 -8.94
N PRO A 59 -18.48 -3.13 -7.74
CA PRO A 59 -17.56 -1.99 -7.61
C PRO A 59 -16.33 -2.21 -8.48
N ARG A 60 -15.96 -1.18 -9.25
CA ARG A 60 -14.83 -1.23 -10.19
C ARG A 60 -13.52 -0.82 -9.56
N TYR A 61 -13.59 -0.08 -8.47
CA TYR A 61 -12.45 0.42 -7.74
C TYR A 61 -12.53 -0.07 -6.30
N HIS A 62 -11.44 -0.65 -5.84
CA HIS A 62 -11.18 -0.84 -4.42
C HIS A 62 -10.28 0.32 -3.99
N PHE A 63 -10.77 1.19 -3.11
CA PHE A 63 -9.87 2.16 -2.48
C PHE A 63 -8.89 1.40 -1.60
N GLN A 64 -7.60 1.71 -1.73
CA GLN A 64 -6.60 1.19 -0.80
C GLN A 64 -6.91 1.79 0.58
N VAL A 65 -7.39 0.93 1.46
CA VAL A 65 -7.60 1.23 2.88
C VAL A 65 -6.23 1.18 3.56
N ALA A 66 -6.04 1.97 4.61
CA ALA A 66 -4.90 1.82 5.51
C ALA A 66 -4.65 0.35 5.88
N ALA A 67 -3.38 -0.01 6.08
CA ALA A 67 -3.03 -1.34 6.58
C ALA A 67 -3.81 -1.62 7.87
N LYS A 68 -4.33 -2.84 8.02
CA LYS A 68 -5.19 -3.19 9.16
C LYS A 68 -4.40 -3.45 10.44
N ALA A 69 -3.14 -3.84 10.30
CA ALA A 69 -2.24 -4.19 11.40
C ALA A 69 -0.80 -3.79 11.04
N PRO A 70 0.07 -3.57 12.04
CA PRO A 70 1.50 -3.37 11.81
C PRO A 70 2.13 -4.56 11.10
N GLU A 71 2.98 -4.30 10.12
CA GLU A 71 3.63 -5.33 9.31
C GLU A 71 5.13 -5.05 9.16
N ILE A 72 5.93 -6.12 9.03
CA ILE A 72 7.37 -6.00 8.77
C ILE A 72 7.59 -5.82 7.28
N GLY A 73 8.37 -4.81 6.91
CA GLY A 73 8.77 -4.55 5.53
C GLY A 73 7.67 -3.93 4.66
N ALA A 74 6.47 -3.67 5.19
CA ALA A 74 5.38 -3.01 4.47
C ALA A 74 5.11 -1.63 5.06
N VAL A 75 5.13 -0.59 4.21
CA VAL A 75 4.96 0.81 4.65
C VAL A 75 4.01 1.56 3.75
N THR A 76 3.07 2.26 4.36
CA THR A 76 2.13 3.14 3.66
C THR A 76 2.79 4.48 3.28
N GLY A 77 2.92 4.72 1.99
CA GLY A 77 3.40 5.96 1.39
C GLY A 77 2.29 6.77 0.74
N LEU A 78 2.56 8.07 0.52
CA LEU A 78 1.66 8.96 -0.21
C LEU A 78 2.29 9.40 -1.53
N ALA A 79 1.57 9.16 -2.62
CA ALA A 79 1.98 9.58 -3.96
C ALA A 79 0.99 10.54 -4.59
N PHE A 80 1.46 11.20 -5.64
CA PHE A 80 0.64 12.03 -6.49
C PHE A 80 0.62 11.42 -7.89
N THR A 81 -0.57 11.30 -8.47
CA THR A 81 -0.80 10.79 -9.83
C THR A 81 -1.56 11.83 -10.63
N GLU A 82 -1.67 11.65 -11.94
CA GLU A 82 -2.46 12.53 -12.82
C GLU A 82 -3.93 12.67 -12.37
N VAL A 83 -4.47 11.64 -11.72
CA VAL A 83 -5.86 11.63 -11.24
C VAL A 83 -6.01 12.14 -9.80
N GLY A 84 -4.91 12.55 -9.15
CA GLY A 84 -4.88 13.05 -7.77
C GLY A 84 -3.95 12.27 -6.84
N GLY A 85 -4.04 12.60 -5.56
CA GLY A 85 -3.30 11.92 -4.50
C GLY A 85 -3.79 10.49 -4.29
N VAL A 86 -2.84 9.57 -4.12
CA VAL A 86 -3.09 8.16 -3.85
C VAL A 86 -2.26 7.68 -2.67
N VAL A 87 -2.81 6.73 -1.93
CA VAL A 87 -2.04 5.92 -0.99
C VAL A 87 -1.39 4.78 -1.77
N LEU A 88 -0.15 4.44 -1.44
CA LEU A 88 0.52 3.26 -1.95
C LEU A 88 1.18 2.51 -0.80
N THR A 89 1.37 1.21 -0.98
CA THR A 89 2.15 0.39 -0.04
C THR A 89 3.48 0.05 -0.71
N VAL A 90 4.58 0.28 0.01
CA VAL A 90 5.91 -0.19 -0.39
C VAL A 90 6.21 -1.44 0.42
N GLU A 91 6.47 -2.54 -0.27
CA GLU A 91 6.81 -3.83 0.31
C GLU A 91 8.29 -4.13 0.07
N VAL A 92 9.00 -4.57 1.10
CA VAL A 92 10.42 -4.95 1.04
C VAL A 92 10.59 -6.33 1.65
N THR A 93 11.13 -7.25 0.88
CA THR A 93 11.45 -8.61 1.34
C THR A 93 12.96 -8.86 1.26
N PRO A 94 13.61 -9.23 2.38
CA PRO A 94 15.00 -9.65 2.39
C PRO A 94 15.10 -11.14 2.02
N LEU A 95 16.08 -11.49 1.19
CA LEU A 95 16.33 -12.83 0.70
C LEU A 95 17.82 -13.16 0.89
N PRO A 96 18.19 -14.40 1.25
CA PRO A 96 19.59 -14.83 1.18
C PRO A 96 20.12 -14.64 -0.24
N GLY A 97 21.25 -13.96 -0.38
CA GLY A 97 21.72 -13.50 -1.68
C GLY A 97 23.14 -12.95 -1.67
N LYS A 98 23.42 -12.04 -2.61
CA LYS A 98 24.74 -11.42 -2.84
C LYS A 98 24.69 -9.89 -2.85
N GLY A 99 23.72 -9.29 -2.15
CA GLY A 99 23.59 -7.83 -2.06
C GLY A 99 22.83 -7.16 -3.22
N ARG A 100 22.01 -7.91 -3.96
CA ARG A 100 21.28 -7.38 -5.12
C ARG A 100 20.02 -6.64 -4.66
N LEU A 101 19.78 -5.48 -5.27
CA LEU A 101 18.55 -4.72 -5.11
C LEU A 101 17.65 -4.93 -6.34
N THR A 102 16.49 -5.55 -6.14
CA THR A 102 15.47 -5.78 -7.18
C THR A 102 14.30 -4.83 -6.97
N LEU A 103 13.89 -4.12 -8.03
CA LEU A 103 12.83 -3.12 -7.99
C LEU A 103 11.71 -3.50 -8.96
N THR A 104 10.48 -3.58 -8.48
CA THR A 104 9.30 -3.98 -9.28
C THR A 104 8.08 -3.12 -8.95
N GLY A 105 7.07 -3.13 -9.83
CA GLY A 105 5.85 -2.32 -9.65
C GLY A 105 5.65 -1.19 -10.65
N GLN A 106 6.28 -1.27 -11.83
CA GLN A 106 6.34 -0.19 -12.84
C GLN A 106 6.90 1.13 -12.30
N LEU A 107 8.07 1.03 -11.67
CA LEU A 107 8.78 2.21 -11.17
C LEU A 107 9.50 2.94 -12.31
N GLY A 108 9.32 4.25 -12.40
CA GLY A 108 10.12 5.12 -13.25
C GLY A 108 11.53 5.32 -12.69
N ASP A 109 12.38 6.00 -13.47
CA ASP A 109 13.81 6.07 -13.16
C ASP A 109 14.11 6.94 -11.93
N VAL A 110 13.34 8.00 -11.70
CA VAL A 110 13.49 8.87 -10.52
C VAL A 110 13.15 8.10 -9.24
N MET A 111 12.11 7.27 -9.27
CA MET A 111 11.75 6.43 -8.13
C MET A 111 12.79 5.31 -7.90
N LYS A 112 13.40 4.76 -8.95
CA LYS A 112 14.52 3.80 -8.80
C LYS A 112 15.76 4.45 -8.18
N GLU A 113 16.12 5.67 -8.59
CA GLU A 113 17.21 6.43 -7.98
C GLU A 113 16.94 6.70 -6.50
N SER A 114 15.69 7.03 -6.16
CA SER A 114 15.26 7.23 -4.77
C SER A 114 15.40 5.94 -3.95
N ALA A 115 15.08 4.78 -4.53
CA ALA A 115 15.30 3.48 -3.89
C ALA A 115 16.79 3.22 -3.63
N GLN A 116 17.67 3.58 -4.57
CA GLN A 116 19.12 3.45 -4.41
C GLN A 116 19.69 4.41 -3.35
N ALA A 117 19.16 5.63 -3.27
CA ALA A 117 19.54 6.60 -2.26
C ALA A 117 19.15 6.12 -0.85
N ALA A 118 17.92 5.65 -0.70
CA ALA A 118 17.44 4.99 0.52
C ALA A 118 18.30 3.78 0.89
N TRP A 119 18.60 2.91 -0.08
CA TRP A 119 19.46 1.74 0.12
C TRP A 119 20.85 2.12 0.64
N THR A 120 21.45 3.16 0.06
CA THR A 120 22.76 3.66 0.46
C THR A 120 22.73 4.19 1.89
N PHE A 121 21.68 4.92 2.27
CA PHE A 121 21.50 5.38 3.65
C PHE A 121 21.41 4.19 4.62
N ILE A 122 20.56 3.20 4.34
CA ILE A 122 20.39 2.03 5.23
C ILE A 122 21.72 1.28 5.43
N ARG A 123 22.52 1.14 4.36
CA ARG A 123 23.85 0.53 4.46
C ARG A 123 24.81 1.35 5.34
N ALA A 124 24.81 2.67 5.19
CA ALA A 124 25.70 3.56 5.93
C ALA A 124 25.38 3.62 7.44
N TYR A 125 24.10 3.39 7.81
CA TYR A 125 23.61 3.51 9.18
C TYR A 125 23.11 2.18 9.76
N ALA A 126 23.53 1.04 9.20
CA ALA A 126 23.07 -0.30 9.59
C ALA A 126 23.19 -0.57 11.10
N LEU A 127 24.36 -0.26 11.67
CA LEU A 127 24.63 -0.46 13.10
C LEU A 127 23.67 0.33 14.00
N GLU A 128 23.41 1.60 13.67
CA GLU A 128 22.49 2.46 14.43
C GLU A 128 21.04 1.97 14.37
N LEU A 129 20.68 1.25 13.30
CA LEU A 129 19.38 0.65 13.09
C LEU A 129 19.23 -0.75 13.72
N GLY A 130 20.30 -1.29 14.31
CA GLY A 130 20.32 -2.65 14.85
C GLY A 130 20.35 -3.73 13.77
N ILE A 131 20.90 -3.42 12.60
CA ILE A 131 21.07 -4.33 11.46
C ILE A 131 22.54 -4.82 11.45
N GLU A 132 22.76 -6.08 11.07
CA GLU A 132 24.11 -6.65 10.92
C GLU A 132 24.93 -5.82 9.92
N GLU A 133 26.18 -5.46 10.24
CA GLU A 133 26.98 -4.57 9.38
C GLU A 133 27.29 -5.18 8.01
N ASP A 134 27.49 -6.50 7.93
CA ASP A 134 27.82 -7.22 6.70
C ASP A 134 26.59 -7.61 5.87
N PHE A 135 25.36 -7.29 6.31
CA PHE A 135 24.14 -7.76 5.64
C PHE A 135 24.10 -7.50 4.12
N TYR A 136 24.74 -6.42 3.66
CA TYR A 136 24.72 -5.94 2.27
C TYR A 136 25.47 -6.85 1.29
N ASP A 137 26.28 -7.80 1.74
CA ASP A 137 26.95 -8.77 0.87
C ASP A 137 26.28 -10.15 0.85
N ARG A 138 25.35 -10.39 1.79
CA ARG A 138 24.67 -11.68 2.00
C ARG A 138 23.16 -11.64 1.83
N THR A 139 22.58 -10.44 1.71
CA THR A 139 21.13 -10.24 1.63
C THR A 139 20.78 -9.50 0.35
N ASP A 140 19.97 -10.14 -0.50
CA ASP A 140 19.28 -9.47 -1.58
C ASP A 140 18.02 -8.78 -1.01
N LEU A 141 17.67 -7.61 -1.52
CA LEU A 141 16.41 -6.94 -1.22
C LEU A 141 15.54 -6.87 -2.46
N HIS A 142 14.26 -7.22 -2.31
CA HIS A 142 13.24 -7.01 -3.32
C HIS A 142 12.26 -5.96 -2.83
N ILE A 143 12.21 -4.82 -3.53
CA ILE A 143 11.20 -3.77 -3.34
C ILE A 143 10.10 -3.93 -4.36
N HIS A 144 8.88 -4.07 -3.88
CA HIS A 144 7.68 -4.12 -4.69
C HIS A 144 6.74 -2.98 -4.32
N VAL A 145 6.21 -2.31 -5.33
CA VAL A 145 5.11 -1.36 -5.17
C VAL A 145 3.93 -1.89 -5.98
N PRO A 146 2.88 -2.43 -5.34
CA PRO A 146 1.74 -3.07 -6.01
C PRO A 146 1.01 -2.16 -7.02
N GLU A 147 0.00 -2.73 -7.70
CA GLU A 147 -0.63 -2.12 -8.88
C GLU A 147 0.35 -1.94 -10.04
N GLY A 148 1.10 -2.99 -10.37
CA GLY A 148 2.12 -3.00 -11.43
C GLY A 148 1.61 -2.80 -12.86
N ALA A 149 0.39 -2.31 -13.05
CA ALA A 149 -0.15 -1.84 -14.33
C ALA A 149 -0.14 -0.30 -14.46
N ILE A 150 0.03 0.40 -13.33
CA ILE A 150 0.02 1.86 -13.25
C ILE A 150 1.46 2.32 -13.01
N PRO A 151 2.04 3.12 -13.93
CA PRO A 151 3.36 3.71 -13.75
C PRO A 151 3.42 4.57 -12.49
N LYS A 152 4.51 4.44 -11.74
CA LYS A 152 4.77 5.22 -10.52
C LYS A 152 6.13 5.85 -10.63
N ASP A 153 6.19 7.16 -10.54
CA ASP A 153 7.46 7.88 -10.63
C ASP A 153 7.48 9.11 -9.73
N GLY A 154 8.69 9.58 -9.41
CA GLY A 154 8.95 10.74 -8.59
C GLY A 154 9.68 10.42 -7.28
N PRO A 155 10.35 11.43 -6.68
CA PRO A 155 11.29 11.18 -5.58
C PRO A 155 10.63 11.05 -4.21
N SER A 156 9.34 11.38 -4.10
CA SER A 156 8.65 11.58 -2.82
C SER A 156 8.40 10.30 -1.98
N ALA A 157 8.81 9.13 -2.48
CA ALA A 157 8.71 7.85 -1.79
C ALA A 157 10.04 7.42 -1.14
N GLY A 158 11.10 8.23 -1.22
CA GLY A 158 12.42 7.89 -0.68
C GLY A 158 12.39 7.53 0.80
N VAL A 159 11.69 8.34 1.60
CA VAL A 159 11.49 8.10 3.04
C VAL A 159 10.70 6.82 3.31
N THR A 160 9.65 6.56 2.51
CA THR A 160 8.84 5.34 2.59
C THR A 160 9.67 4.09 2.32
N MET A 161 10.48 4.12 1.26
CA MET A 161 11.36 3.02 0.89
C MET A 161 12.45 2.77 1.94
N ALA A 162 13.08 3.83 2.45
CA ALA A 162 14.06 3.71 3.53
C ALA A 162 13.45 3.06 4.78
N THR A 163 12.23 3.48 5.15
CA THR A 163 11.52 2.90 6.31
C THR A 163 11.16 1.44 6.09
N ALA A 164 10.70 1.07 4.89
CA ALA A 164 10.38 -0.32 4.57
C ALA A 164 11.62 -1.22 4.59
N MET A 165 12.75 -0.75 4.06
CA MET A 165 14.03 -1.46 4.14
C MET A 165 14.50 -1.59 5.59
N ALA A 166 14.47 -0.51 6.37
CA ALA A 166 14.86 -0.53 7.78
C ALA A 166 14.00 -1.52 8.57
N SER A 167 12.69 -1.51 8.35
CA SER A 167 11.74 -2.44 8.96
C SER A 167 12.07 -3.89 8.64
N ALA A 168 12.23 -4.21 7.35
CA ALA A 168 12.49 -5.56 6.87
C ALA A 168 13.80 -6.14 7.42
N LEU A 169 14.85 -5.33 7.46
CA LEU A 169 16.19 -5.75 7.91
C LEU A 169 16.33 -5.81 9.43
N SER A 170 15.73 -4.85 10.15
CA SER A 170 15.73 -4.84 11.62
C SER A 170 14.66 -5.73 12.24
N LYS A 171 13.79 -6.33 11.41
CA LYS A 171 12.63 -7.16 11.82
C LYS A 171 11.68 -6.40 12.76
N ARG A 172 11.51 -5.11 12.54
CA ARG A 172 10.62 -4.24 13.34
C ARG A 172 9.41 -3.88 12.51
N SER A 173 8.22 -4.19 12.99
CA SER A 173 6.97 -3.85 12.30
C SER A 173 6.77 -2.33 12.22
N VAL A 174 6.18 -1.88 11.12
CA VAL A 174 5.83 -0.47 10.93
C VAL A 174 4.39 -0.25 11.37
N ARG A 175 4.15 0.83 12.10
CA ARG A 175 2.79 1.26 12.47
C ARG A 175 1.88 1.37 11.25
N ALA A 176 0.67 0.86 11.37
CA ALA A 176 -0.32 0.84 10.29
C ALA A 176 -1.21 2.08 10.22
N ASP A 177 -1.23 2.89 11.28
CA ASP A 177 -2.08 4.08 11.41
C ASP A 177 -1.44 5.35 10.81
N LEU A 178 -0.22 5.23 10.26
CA LEU A 178 0.54 6.33 9.69
C LEU A 178 0.75 6.18 8.18
N ALA A 179 0.92 7.31 7.51
CA ALA A 179 1.44 7.37 6.16
C ALA A 179 2.53 8.45 6.06
N MET A 180 3.45 8.28 5.12
CA MET A 180 4.59 9.19 4.98
C MET A 180 4.86 9.58 3.53
N THR A 181 5.44 10.76 3.35
CA THR A 181 6.00 11.22 2.06
C THR A 181 7.22 12.07 2.34
N GLY A 182 8.19 11.99 1.44
CA GLY A 182 9.43 12.75 1.56
C GLY A 182 10.48 12.20 0.61
N GLU A 183 11.21 13.10 -0.03
CA GLU A 183 12.44 12.73 -0.71
C GLU A 183 13.55 12.52 0.33
N ILE A 184 14.45 11.58 0.07
CA ILE A 184 15.57 11.26 0.97
C ILE A 184 16.90 11.54 0.27
N THR A 185 17.83 12.13 1.00
CA THR A 185 19.22 12.26 0.55
C THR A 185 20.09 11.13 1.10
N LEU A 186 21.25 10.90 0.49
CA LEU A 186 22.25 9.94 0.98
C LEU A 186 22.70 10.21 2.44
N ARG A 187 22.52 11.44 2.93
CA ARG A 187 22.89 11.86 4.29
C ARG A 187 21.74 11.79 5.28
N GLY A 188 20.55 11.33 4.87
CA GLY A 188 19.38 11.19 5.72
C GLY A 188 18.53 12.45 5.88
N ASN A 189 18.78 13.53 5.13
CA ASN A 189 17.87 14.68 5.10
C ASN A 189 16.58 14.32 4.38
N VAL A 190 15.45 14.79 4.92
CA VAL A 190 14.11 14.70 4.34
C VAL A 190 13.80 16.00 3.60
N LEU A 191 13.63 15.92 2.29
CA LEU A 191 13.43 17.07 1.41
C LEU A 191 11.94 17.31 1.10
N PRO A 192 11.55 18.57 0.80
CA PRO A 192 10.17 18.92 0.49
C PRO A 192 9.64 18.22 -0.76
N ILE A 193 8.33 18.04 -0.78
CA ILE A 193 7.60 17.37 -1.86
C ILE A 193 6.47 18.26 -2.39
N GLY A 194 5.96 17.94 -3.57
CA GLY A 194 4.76 18.55 -4.14
C GLY A 194 3.47 17.80 -3.80
N GLY A 195 2.32 18.47 -3.98
CA GLY A 195 0.99 17.86 -3.88
C GLY A 195 0.58 17.49 -2.44
N VAL A 196 1.01 18.27 -1.45
CA VAL A 196 0.72 18.03 -0.02
C VAL A 196 -0.78 17.92 0.22
N LYS A 197 -1.56 18.85 -0.33
CA LYS A 197 -3.02 18.86 -0.21
C LYS A 197 -3.65 17.56 -0.69
N GLU A 198 -3.33 17.14 -1.90
CA GLU A 198 -3.93 15.95 -2.50
C GLU A 198 -3.48 14.66 -1.79
N LYS A 199 -2.23 14.60 -1.34
CA LYS A 199 -1.68 13.49 -0.56
C LYS A 199 -2.36 13.37 0.80
N VAL A 200 -2.54 14.47 1.53
CA VAL A 200 -3.23 14.47 2.83
C VAL A 200 -4.70 14.09 2.66
N LEU A 201 -5.38 14.60 1.62
CA LEU A 201 -6.75 14.19 1.33
C LEU A 201 -6.85 12.69 0.97
N ALA A 202 -5.85 12.13 0.30
CA ALA A 202 -5.78 10.70 0.03
C ALA A 202 -5.60 9.87 1.31
N ALA A 203 -4.69 10.29 2.19
CA ALA A 203 -4.48 9.68 3.51
C ALA A 203 -5.77 9.69 4.34
N HIS A 204 -6.46 10.83 4.42
CA HIS A 204 -7.74 10.97 5.12
C HIS A 204 -8.80 10.00 4.57
N ARG A 205 -8.95 9.94 3.23
CA ARG A 205 -9.91 9.00 2.60
C ARG A 205 -9.58 7.53 2.86
N ALA A 206 -8.30 7.19 3.02
CA ALA A 206 -7.84 5.85 3.33
C ALA A 206 -7.97 5.49 4.84
N GLY A 207 -8.41 6.43 5.68
CA GLY A 207 -8.56 6.24 7.12
C GLY A 207 -7.25 6.33 7.92
N ILE A 208 -6.20 6.90 7.32
CA ILE A 208 -4.92 7.15 8.01
C ILE A 208 -5.11 8.25 9.05
N LYS A 209 -4.56 8.05 10.25
CA LYS A 209 -4.69 8.99 11.37
C LYS A 209 -3.51 9.96 11.45
N VAL A 210 -2.32 9.47 11.14
CA VAL A 210 -1.06 10.20 11.32
C VAL A 210 -0.36 10.37 9.97
N VAL A 211 0.06 11.60 9.63
CA VAL A 211 0.83 11.86 8.41
C VAL A 211 2.19 12.44 8.75
N LEU A 212 3.24 11.82 8.22
CA LEU A 212 4.61 12.32 8.30
C LEU A 212 4.95 13.11 7.03
N LEU A 213 5.26 14.40 7.21
CA LEU A 213 5.59 15.34 6.14
C LEU A 213 6.99 15.93 6.34
N PRO A 214 7.67 16.38 5.27
CA PRO A 214 8.89 17.18 5.41
C PRO A 214 8.63 18.49 6.16
N GLU A 215 9.59 18.94 6.98
CA GLU A 215 9.47 20.18 7.76
C GLU A 215 9.19 21.40 6.87
N GLU A 216 9.84 21.47 5.70
CA GLU A 216 9.65 22.56 4.74
C GLU A 216 8.23 22.61 4.13
N ASN A 217 7.47 21.52 4.21
CA ASN A 217 6.08 21.46 3.74
C ASN A 217 5.04 21.92 4.77
N ARG A 218 5.46 22.39 5.95
CA ARG A 218 4.54 22.91 6.99
C ARG A 218 3.63 24.02 6.47
N LYS A 219 4.16 24.90 5.63
CA LYS A 219 3.41 25.99 4.97
C LYS A 219 2.30 25.47 4.04
N ASP A 220 2.54 24.36 3.35
CA ASP A 220 1.58 23.80 2.38
C ASP A 220 0.38 23.13 3.07
N LEU A 221 0.46 22.93 4.40
CA LEU A 221 -0.67 22.48 5.19
C LEU A 221 -1.79 23.53 5.25
N GLU A 222 -1.51 24.82 4.96
CA GLU A 222 -2.56 25.85 4.89
C GLU A 222 -3.60 25.58 3.80
N ASP A 223 -3.19 24.89 2.72
CA ASP A 223 -4.07 24.52 1.60
C ASP A 223 -4.97 23.32 1.90
N VAL A 224 -4.74 22.64 3.03
CA VAL A 224 -5.56 21.51 3.48
C VAL A 224 -6.82 22.01 4.20
N PRO A 225 -8.02 21.54 3.83
CA PRO A 225 -9.26 21.89 4.50
C PRO A 225 -9.20 21.73 6.03
N GLU A 226 -9.69 22.73 6.77
CA GLU A 226 -9.62 22.76 8.24
C GLU A 226 -10.29 21.55 8.90
N ASN A 227 -11.38 21.06 8.33
CA ASN A 227 -12.07 19.86 8.81
C ASN A 227 -11.18 18.60 8.76
N VAL A 228 -10.29 18.50 7.78
CA VAL A 228 -9.32 17.40 7.66
C VAL A 228 -8.16 17.62 8.63
N ARG A 229 -7.66 18.85 8.73
CA ARG A 229 -6.56 19.19 9.65
C ARG A 229 -6.88 18.92 11.12
N LYS A 230 -8.14 19.07 11.52
CA LYS A 230 -8.58 18.86 12.91
C LYS A 230 -8.68 17.39 13.31
N VAL A 231 -8.84 16.47 12.36
CA VAL A 231 -9.08 15.04 12.64
C VAL A 231 -7.85 14.17 12.40
N MET A 232 -6.80 14.72 11.78
CA MET A 232 -5.53 14.04 11.53
C MET A 232 -4.40 14.65 12.36
N GLU A 233 -3.42 13.83 12.72
CA GLU A 233 -2.18 14.25 13.35
C GLU A 233 -1.08 14.42 12.29
N PHE A 234 -0.29 15.48 12.40
CA PHE A 234 0.81 15.78 11.47
C PHE A 234 2.13 15.88 12.22
N HIS A 235 3.13 15.12 11.78
CA HIS A 235 4.52 15.29 12.22
C HIS A 235 5.38 15.78 11.06
N PHE A 236 6.24 16.73 11.37
CA PHE A 236 7.07 17.43 10.41
C PHE A 236 8.54 17.14 10.65
N MET A 237 9.19 16.55 9.65
CA MET A 237 10.43 15.81 9.82
C MET A 237 11.51 16.42 8.94
N SER A 238 12.70 16.60 9.51
CA SER A 238 13.88 17.09 8.78
C SER A 238 14.87 15.96 8.45
N ARG A 239 14.80 14.89 9.24
CA ARG A 239 15.73 13.78 9.26
C ARG A 239 14.99 12.44 9.21
N ILE A 240 15.52 11.48 8.47
CA ILE A 240 14.94 10.14 8.34
C ILE A 240 14.91 9.40 9.68
N GLU A 241 15.85 9.69 10.58
CA GLU A 241 15.91 9.12 11.92
C GLU A 241 14.66 9.45 12.75
N GLU A 242 14.11 10.67 12.57
CA GLU A 242 12.85 11.08 13.21
C GLU A 242 11.68 10.23 12.72
N VAL A 243 11.64 9.97 11.41
CA VAL A 243 10.64 9.12 10.77
C VAL A 243 10.75 7.69 11.30
N LEU A 244 11.94 7.10 11.28
CA LEU A 244 12.16 5.72 11.73
C LEU A 244 11.80 5.54 13.20
N LYS A 245 12.11 6.54 14.04
CA LYS A 245 11.76 6.52 15.47
C LYS A 245 10.24 6.54 15.71
N LEU A 246 9.50 7.30 14.92
CA LEU A 246 8.04 7.36 15.02
C LEU A 246 7.35 6.15 14.40
N ALA A 247 7.92 5.61 13.32
CA ALA A 247 7.26 4.62 12.48
C ALA A 247 7.53 3.16 12.89
N LEU A 248 8.76 2.85 13.30
CA LEU A 248 9.17 1.49 13.64
C LEU A 248 8.81 1.16 15.09
N LEU A 249 8.02 0.11 15.30
CA LEU A 249 7.75 -0.41 16.63
C LEU A 249 9.00 -1.05 17.25
N PRO A 250 9.12 -1.11 18.58
CA PRO A 250 10.17 -1.90 19.23
C PRO A 250 10.09 -3.38 18.83
N LEU A 251 11.23 -4.07 18.81
CA LEU A 251 11.34 -5.52 18.54
C LEU A 251 10.39 -6.39 19.40
N ALA A 252 9.98 -5.91 20.58
CA ALA A 252 9.07 -6.62 21.48
C ALA A 252 7.61 -6.69 20.98
N HIS A 253 7.23 -5.90 19.97
CA HIS A 253 5.86 -5.85 19.44
C HIS A 253 5.73 -6.37 18.00
N SER A 254 6.80 -6.95 17.44
CA SER A 254 6.79 -7.54 16.09
C SER A 254 6.40 -9.02 16.06
N ASP A 255 6.35 -9.68 17.23
CA ASP A 255 6.06 -11.12 17.39
C ASP A 255 4.73 -11.40 18.13
N GLU A 256 3.90 -10.40 18.44
CA GLU A 256 2.51 -10.63 18.87
C GLU A 256 1.66 -11.09 17.68
N VAL A 257 1.96 -12.30 17.18
CA VAL A 257 0.94 -13.15 16.57
C VAL A 257 -0.12 -13.35 17.65
N PRO A 258 -1.42 -13.11 17.38
CA PRO A 258 -2.45 -13.47 18.34
C PRO A 258 -2.29 -14.95 18.69
N GLU A 259 -1.87 -15.25 19.92
CA GLU A 259 -1.87 -16.60 20.48
C GLU A 259 -3.33 -17.03 20.71
N GLU A 260 -4.06 -17.27 19.63
CA GLU A 260 -5.29 -18.06 19.64
C GLU A 260 -5.60 -18.56 18.21
N ASN A 261 -4.64 -19.30 17.67
CA ASN A 261 -4.87 -20.57 16.98
C ASN A 261 -3.51 -21.14 16.62
N SER A 262 -3.10 -22.16 17.37
CA SER A 262 -2.14 -23.15 16.91
C SER A 262 -2.71 -23.84 15.66
N LEU A 263 -2.54 -23.18 14.50
CA LEU A 263 -2.75 -23.80 13.21
C LEU A 263 -1.62 -24.78 12.98
N SER A 264 -1.87 -26.01 13.41
CA SER A 264 -1.50 -27.19 12.65
C SER A 264 -1.61 -26.92 11.15
N GLY A 265 -0.46 -26.82 10.47
CA GLY A 265 -0.27 -27.45 9.17
C GLY A 265 -0.71 -26.71 7.89
N HIS A 266 -0.85 -25.39 7.85
CA HIS A 266 -1.21 -24.71 6.59
C HIS A 266 -0.23 -23.58 6.23
N SER A 267 1.03 -23.96 5.99
CA SER A 267 1.92 -23.19 5.10
C SER A 267 1.38 -23.28 3.66
N VAL A 268 1.56 -22.23 2.85
CA VAL A 268 1.30 -22.28 1.40
C VAL A 268 2.20 -23.33 0.69
N TYR A 269 3.26 -23.78 1.38
CA TYR A 269 4.14 -24.89 1.00
C TYR A 269 3.85 -26.20 1.75
N ALA A 270 2.80 -26.24 2.57
CA ALA A 270 2.33 -27.46 3.23
C ALA A 270 1.09 -28.04 2.54
N GLN A 271 0.95 -27.84 1.23
CA GLN A 271 0.14 -28.78 0.46
C GLN A 271 0.98 -30.03 0.25
N GLU A 272 0.44 -31.14 0.77
CA GLU A 272 0.95 -32.50 0.67
C GLU A 272 1.58 -32.76 -0.69
N GLY A 273 2.74 -33.42 -0.67
CA GLY A 273 3.51 -33.73 -1.87
C GLY A 273 2.64 -34.30 -2.97
N ILE A 274 2.91 -33.87 -4.21
CA ILE A 274 2.42 -34.54 -5.41
C ILE A 274 2.65 -36.04 -5.21
N PRO A 275 1.62 -36.91 -5.29
CA PRO A 275 1.83 -38.34 -5.16
C PRO A 275 2.77 -38.75 -6.30
N VAL A 276 3.99 -39.11 -5.94
CA VAL A 276 4.84 -39.90 -6.82
C VAL A 276 4.24 -41.30 -6.77
N THR A 277 3.28 -41.57 -7.63
CA THR A 277 2.92 -42.95 -7.93
C THR A 277 4.11 -43.54 -8.64
N ASP A 278 4.87 -44.40 -7.94
CA ASP A 278 5.76 -45.32 -8.63
C ASP A 278 4.92 -46.06 -9.68
N PRO A 279 5.32 -46.08 -10.97
CA PRO A 279 4.61 -46.87 -11.95
C PRO A 279 4.64 -48.34 -11.49
N GLU A 280 3.47 -48.94 -11.31
CA GLU A 280 3.37 -50.38 -11.10
C GLU A 280 4.15 -51.09 -12.23
N PRO A 281 4.93 -52.14 -11.93
CA PRO A 281 5.64 -52.87 -12.97
C PRO A 281 4.60 -53.53 -13.89
N GLU A 282 4.43 -52.97 -15.09
CA GLU A 282 3.67 -53.61 -16.16
C GLU A 282 4.26 -54.99 -16.43
N GLU A 283 3.46 -56.04 -16.25
CA GLU A 283 3.84 -57.39 -16.68
C GLU A 283 4.09 -57.37 -18.21
N PRO A 284 5.22 -57.93 -18.68
CA PRO A 284 5.52 -57.92 -20.10
C PRO A 284 4.48 -58.73 -20.87
N PRO A 285 4.06 -58.27 -22.06
CA PRO A 285 3.00 -58.92 -22.82
C PRO A 285 3.43 -60.34 -23.22
N VAL A 286 2.57 -61.30 -22.89
CA VAL A 286 2.70 -62.70 -23.32
C VAL A 286 2.47 -62.77 -24.82
N TRP A 287 3.54 -62.94 -25.59
CA TRP A 287 3.47 -63.23 -27.01
C TRP A 287 2.93 -64.65 -27.21
N LYS A 288 1.68 -64.77 -27.66
CA LYS A 288 1.16 -66.05 -28.17
C LYS A 288 1.75 -66.31 -29.55
N SER A 289 2.44 -67.45 -29.66
CA SER A 289 2.99 -68.08 -30.85
C SER A 289 1.98 -68.27 -31.98
#